data_AF-A0A2G9MB26-F1
#
_entry.id   AF-A0A2G9MB26-F1
#
_cell.length_a   1.000
_cell.length_b   1.000
_cell.length_c   1.000
_cell.angle_alpha   90.00
_cell.angle_beta   90.00
_cell.angle_gamma   90.00
#
_symmetry.space_group_name_H-M   'P 1'
#
loop_
_entity.id
_entity.type
_entity.pdbx_description
1 polymer ?
#
loop_
_entity_poly.entity_id
_entity_poly.type
_entity_poly.pdbx_seq_one_letter_code
_entity_poly.pdbx_strand_id
1 'polypeptide(L)'
;MEHDENCNLCKETTLRVGETSPYGAVVICTIGTEPENTWLATISPKTGGDPDKDFTIQLMPHYHYTNFTEVNANPTLAQNYGIIFAKISKAVFDIMAEQDPHFTDPSDTRESSVSIASYGKWTTWNEKKEHLHIKIFPFRNAIGQPYTVDSSFGRKEVHQDSETGERFIKMMPVEKKMVSTERFTQLKDTFILLLQK
;
A
#
# COMPACT_ATOMS: atom_id res chain seq x y z
N MET A 1 -19.15 15.20 5.00
CA MET A 1 -18.61 13.85 5.22
C MET A 1 -17.89 13.88 6.54
N GLU A 2 -18.09 12.84 7.35
CA GLU A 2 -17.68 12.87 8.75
C GLU A 2 -16.68 11.74 9.03
N HIS A 3 -15.99 11.89 10.15
CA HIS A 3 -15.08 10.92 10.71
C HIS A 3 -15.88 9.82 11.42
N ASP A 4 -15.48 8.56 11.32
CA ASP A 4 -16.14 7.45 12.04
C ASP A 4 -15.28 7.03 13.23
N GLU A 5 -15.77 7.30 14.44
CA GLU A 5 -15.08 6.98 15.70
C GLU A 5 -14.86 5.47 15.91
N ASN A 6 -15.61 4.62 15.21
CA ASN A 6 -15.44 3.16 15.26
C ASN A 6 -14.46 2.64 14.21
N CYS A 7 -14.03 3.48 13.26
CA CYS A 7 -13.09 3.11 12.23
C CYS A 7 -11.64 3.30 12.69
N ASN A 8 -10.86 2.21 12.70
CA ASN A 8 -9.44 2.28 13.07
C ASN A 8 -8.64 3.19 12.12
N LEU A 9 -8.94 3.19 10.82
CA LEU A 9 -8.25 4.04 9.85
C LEU A 9 -8.57 5.52 10.07
N CYS A 10 -9.83 5.85 10.42
CA CYS A 10 -10.18 7.21 10.84
C CYS A 10 -9.32 7.65 12.04
N LYS A 11 -9.13 6.81 13.06
CA LYS A 11 -8.25 7.16 14.18
C LYS A 11 -6.81 7.43 13.72
N GLU A 12 -6.29 6.63 12.79
CA GLU A 12 -4.97 6.87 12.19
C GLU A 12 -4.89 8.20 11.44
N THR A 13 -6.00 8.66 10.84
CA THR A 13 -5.98 9.89 10.02
C THR A 13 -5.83 11.18 10.81
N THR A 14 -5.97 11.11 12.13
CA THR A 14 -5.78 12.26 13.04
C THR A 14 -4.34 12.42 13.52
N LEU A 15 -3.49 11.43 13.21
CA LEU A 15 -2.08 11.41 13.61
C LEU A 15 -1.24 12.33 12.72
N ARG A 16 -0.19 12.90 13.31
CA ARG A 16 0.82 13.71 12.62
C ARG A 16 1.90 12.83 12.01
N VAL A 17 2.60 13.36 11.00
CA VAL A 17 3.79 12.71 10.44
C VAL A 17 4.79 12.38 11.55
N GLY A 18 5.24 11.12 11.59
CA GLY A 18 6.12 10.55 12.61
C GLY A 18 5.40 9.87 13.78
N GLU A 19 4.10 10.10 13.97
CA GLU A 19 3.33 9.47 15.05
C GLU A 19 2.94 8.03 14.69
N THR A 20 2.90 7.17 15.72
CA THR A 20 2.63 5.74 15.61
C THR A 20 1.21 5.41 16.07
N SER A 21 0.46 4.66 15.27
CA SER A 21 -0.87 4.18 15.63
C SER A 21 -0.82 3.03 16.64
N PRO A 22 -1.92 2.69 17.33
CA PRO A 22 -1.98 1.49 18.17
C PRO A 22 -1.69 0.17 17.42
N TYR A 23 -1.89 0.15 16.09
CA TYR A 23 -1.52 -0.99 15.25
C TYR A 23 0.01 -1.07 15.00
N GLY A 24 0.74 0.01 15.30
CA GLY A 24 2.17 0.16 15.06
C GLY A 24 2.52 0.78 13.70
N ALA A 25 1.53 1.25 12.93
CA ALA A 25 1.78 1.96 11.68
C ALA A 25 2.22 3.40 11.96
N VAL A 26 3.07 3.97 11.11
CA VAL A 26 3.55 5.34 11.26
C VAL A 26 3.13 6.19 10.09
N VAL A 27 2.60 7.39 10.36
CA VAL A 27 2.33 8.39 9.32
C VAL A 27 3.65 8.91 8.75
N ILE A 28 3.88 8.73 7.45
CA ILE A 28 5.12 9.13 6.77
C ILE A 28 4.93 10.36 5.86
N CYS A 29 3.70 10.69 5.49
CA CYS A 29 3.39 11.86 4.68
C CYS A 29 1.93 12.24 4.82
N THR A 30 1.67 13.54 4.73
CA THR A 30 0.34 14.13 4.63
C THR A 30 0.38 15.19 3.52
N ILE A 31 -0.66 15.27 2.71
CA ILE A 31 -0.88 16.36 1.76
C ILE A 31 -2.30 16.90 1.93
N GLY A 32 -2.46 18.20 1.72
CA GLY A 32 -3.70 18.91 2.03
C GLY A 32 -3.50 19.87 3.19
N THR A 33 -4.35 20.87 3.25
CA THR A 33 -4.34 21.90 4.30
C THR A 33 -5.53 21.77 5.22
N GLU A 34 -6.61 21.17 4.73
CA GLU A 34 -7.88 21.02 5.45
C GLU A 34 -8.30 19.54 5.42
N PRO A 35 -8.98 19.04 6.47
CA PRO A 35 -9.47 17.66 6.52
C PRO A 35 -10.16 17.15 5.24
N GLU A 36 -11.01 17.95 4.60
CA GLU A 36 -11.77 17.57 3.41
C GLU A 36 -10.92 17.35 2.15
N ASN A 37 -9.71 17.90 2.11
CA ASN A 37 -8.80 17.78 0.97
C ASN A 37 -7.54 16.96 1.32
N THR A 38 -7.49 16.39 2.52
CA THR A 38 -6.28 15.76 3.04
C THR A 38 -6.21 14.28 2.69
N TRP A 39 -5.03 13.86 2.23
CA TRP A 39 -4.60 12.48 2.16
C TRP A 39 -3.38 12.27 3.04
N LEU A 40 -3.25 11.06 3.56
CA LEU A 40 -2.07 10.63 4.31
C LEU A 40 -1.57 9.28 3.86
N ALA A 41 -0.30 9.04 4.15
CA ALA A 41 0.40 7.79 3.91
C ALA A 41 0.91 7.24 5.24
N THR A 42 0.64 5.97 5.54
CA THR A 42 1.24 5.24 6.67
C THR A 42 2.11 4.08 6.20
N ILE A 43 3.22 3.83 6.88
CA ILE A 43 3.97 2.57 6.74
C ILE A 43 3.51 1.57 7.79
N SER A 44 3.18 0.35 7.36
CA SER A 44 2.75 -0.76 8.24
C SER A 44 3.95 -1.48 8.86
N PRO A 45 3.88 -1.89 10.14
CA PRO A 45 4.92 -2.70 10.80
C PRO A 45 4.92 -4.15 10.31
N LYS A 46 3.97 -4.51 9.46
CA LYS A 46 3.83 -5.83 8.84
C LYS A 46 3.79 -5.72 7.33
N THR A 47 4.40 -6.69 6.64
CA THR A 47 4.32 -6.87 5.19
C THR A 47 3.76 -8.25 4.86
N GLY A 48 3.13 -8.39 3.68
CA GLY A 48 2.72 -9.70 3.14
C GLY A 48 3.85 -10.44 2.41
N GLY A 49 5.00 -9.79 2.24
CA GLY A 49 6.17 -10.32 1.55
C GLY A 49 7.30 -10.77 2.46
N ASP A 50 8.53 -10.63 1.97
CA ASP A 50 9.76 -10.88 2.72
C ASP A 50 10.02 -9.69 3.67
N PRO A 51 9.92 -9.84 5.01
CA PRO A 51 10.08 -8.72 5.94
C PRO A 51 11.47 -8.07 5.91
N ASP A 52 12.49 -8.76 5.38
CA ASP A 52 13.84 -8.21 5.26
C ASP A 52 13.98 -7.26 4.05
N LYS A 53 13.06 -7.35 3.08
CA LYS A 53 13.16 -6.64 1.80
C LYS A 53 11.93 -5.80 1.46
N ASP A 54 10.75 -6.25 1.88
CA ASP A 54 9.47 -5.68 1.52
C ASP A 54 8.87 -4.87 2.68
N PHE A 55 7.92 -4.02 2.33
CA PHE A 55 7.14 -3.20 3.25
C PHE A 55 5.78 -2.88 2.63
N THR A 56 4.86 -2.30 3.38
CA THR A 56 3.54 -1.92 2.88
C THR A 56 3.21 -0.51 3.33
N ILE A 57 2.89 0.35 2.37
CA ILE A 57 2.35 1.68 2.58
C ILE A 57 0.83 1.65 2.40
N GLN A 58 0.09 2.43 3.18
CA GLN A 58 -1.33 2.67 3.00
C GLN A 58 -1.57 4.15 2.77
N LEU A 59 -2.24 4.50 1.68
CA LEU A 59 -2.79 5.81 1.42
C LEU A 59 -4.26 5.82 1.82
N MET A 60 -4.70 6.86 2.53
CA MET A 60 -6.12 7.03 2.86
C MET A 60 -6.48 8.52 2.93
N PRO A 61 -7.71 8.90 2.58
CA PRO A 61 -8.20 10.25 2.79
C PRO A 61 -8.44 10.48 4.29
N HIS A 62 -8.46 11.74 4.73
CA HIS A 62 -8.65 12.02 6.15
C HIS A 62 -10.08 11.68 6.64
N TYR A 63 -11.11 12.08 5.89
CA TYR A 63 -12.50 11.71 6.19
C TYR A 63 -12.83 10.28 5.79
N HIS A 64 -13.91 9.75 6.38
CA HIS A 64 -14.36 8.40 6.07
C HIS A 64 -15.05 8.35 4.72
N TYR A 65 -14.30 8.02 3.68
CA TYR A 65 -14.82 7.66 2.37
C TYR A 65 -14.96 6.15 2.27
N THR A 66 -15.97 5.65 1.56
CA THR A 66 -16.20 4.20 1.37
C THR A 66 -16.06 3.78 -0.09
N ASN A 67 -16.11 4.75 -1.01
CA ASN A 67 -16.02 4.57 -2.43
C ASN A 67 -15.16 5.66 -3.07
N PHE A 68 -14.36 5.28 -4.08
CA PHE A 68 -13.52 6.23 -4.81
C PHE A 68 -14.34 7.28 -5.58
N THR A 69 -15.60 6.98 -5.95
CA THR A 69 -16.48 7.95 -6.63
C THR A 69 -16.77 9.18 -5.77
N GLU A 70 -16.74 9.05 -4.45
CA GLU A 70 -16.95 10.16 -3.51
C GLU A 70 -15.80 11.17 -3.53
N VAL A 71 -14.59 10.73 -3.95
CA VAL A 71 -13.43 11.61 -4.14
C VAL A 71 -13.69 12.62 -5.26
N ASN A 72 -14.47 12.25 -6.28
CA ASN A 72 -14.80 13.11 -7.41
C ASN A 72 -15.61 14.36 -7.01
N ALA A 73 -16.26 14.34 -5.83
CA ALA A 73 -16.99 15.50 -5.31
C ALA A 73 -16.05 16.64 -4.87
N ASN A 74 -14.75 16.38 -4.67
CA ASN A 74 -13.76 17.37 -4.28
C ASN A 74 -12.53 17.33 -5.22
N PRO A 75 -12.44 18.25 -6.19
CA PRO A 75 -11.31 18.29 -7.14
C PRO A 75 -9.93 18.40 -6.47
N THR A 76 -9.83 19.14 -5.37
CA THR A 76 -8.57 19.28 -4.63
C THR A 76 -8.19 17.97 -3.93
N LEU A 77 -9.16 17.25 -3.36
CA LEU A 77 -8.91 15.92 -2.79
C LEU A 77 -8.43 14.93 -3.87
N ALA A 78 -9.05 14.95 -5.06
CA ALA A 78 -8.65 14.12 -6.18
C ALA A 78 -7.25 14.46 -6.70
N GLN A 79 -6.92 15.75 -6.80
CA GLN A 79 -5.58 16.21 -7.15
C GLN A 79 -4.55 15.76 -6.11
N ASN A 80 -4.85 15.93 -4.84
CA ASN A 80 -3.98 15.56 -3.73
C ASN A 80 -3.72 14.05 -3.68
N TYR A 81 -4.71 13.22 -4.02
CA TYR A 81 -4.52 11.78 -4.23
C TYR A 81 -3.43 11.50 -5.28
N GLY A 82 -3.53 12.12 -6.46
CA GLY A 82 -2.54 11.92 -7.52
C GLY A 82 -1.13 12.35 -7.10
N ILE A 83 -1.02 13.48 -6.41
CA ILE A 83 0.28 13.99 -5.95
C ILE A 83 0.89 13.07 -4.88
N ILE A 84 0.14 12.69 -3.83
CA ILE A 84 0.69 11.81 -2.78
C ILE A 84 1.01 10.43 -3.32
N PHE A 85 0.20 9.89 -4.24
CA PHE A 85 0.46 8.62 -4.90
C PHE A 85 1.79 8.65 -5.66
N ALA A 86 2.04 9.71 -6.44
CA ALA A 86 3.29 9.89 -7.18
C ALA A 86 4.49 10.04 -6.24
N LYS A 87 4.39 10.89 -5.20
CA LYS A 87 5.44 11.09 -4.20
C LYS A 87 5.83 9.81 -3.49
N ILE A 88 4.83 9.05 -3.02
CA ILE A 88 5.06 7.77 -2.34
C ILE A 88 5.67 6.76 -3.30
N SER A 89 5.16 6.64 -4.53
CA SER A 89 5.71 5.71 -5.52
C SER A 89 7.19 6.01 -5.82
N LYS A 90 7.56 7.29 -5.93
CA LYS A 90 8.96 7.70 -6.10
C LYS A 90 9.81 7.35 -4.87
N ALA A 91 9.31 7.59 -3.65
CA ALA A 91 10.03 7.21 -2.43
C ALA A 91 10.22 5.69 -2.30
N VAL A 92 9.20 4.89 -2.67
CA VAL A 92 9.31 3.43 -2.75
C VAL A 92 10.38 3.03 -3.76
N PHE A 93 10.37 3.65 -4.95
CA PHE A 93 11.38 3.42 -5.97
C PHE A 93 12.79 3.68 -5.43
N ASP A 94 13.02 4.85 -4.83
CA ASP A 94 14.33 5.26 -4.36
C ASP A 94 14.89 4.33 -3.28
N ILE A 95 14.04 3.95 -2.32
CA ILE A 95 14.41 2.98 -1.28
C ILE A 95 14.76 1.63 -1.90
N MET A 96 13.97 1.16 -2.87
CA MET A 96 14.24 -0.13 -3.52
C MET A 96 15.54 -0.11 -4.33
N ALA A 97 15.81 0.98 -5.05
CA ALA A 97 17.04 1.15 -5.82
C ALA A 97 18.28 1.29 -4.94
N GLU A 98 18.17 1.94 -3.77
CA GLU A 98 19.26 2.01 -2.80
C GLU A 98 19.57 0.63 -2.18
N GLN A 99 18.53 -0.18 -1.92
CA GLN A 99 18.67 -1.49 -1.30
C GLN A 99 19.15 -2.59 -2.26
N ASP A 100 19.05 -2.37 -3.56
CA ASP A 100 19.35 -3.36 -4.58
C ASP A 100 20.03 -2.71 -5.80
N PRO A 101 21.38 -2.81 -5.90
CA PRO A 101 22.14 -2.20 -7.00
C PRO A 101 21.78 -2.71 -8.39
N HIS A 102 20.97 -3.77 -8.50
CA HIS A 102 20.45 -4.25 -9.78
C HIS A 102 19.41 -3.32 -10.39
N PHE A 103 18.74 -2.49 -9.58
CA PHE A 103 17.73 -1.56 -10.05
C PHE A 103 18.32 -0.22 -10.49
N THR A 104 17.89 0.29 -11.64
CA THR A 104 18.36 1.57 -12.21
C THR A 104 17.21 2.49 -12.61
N ASP A 105 17.46 3.81 -12.59
CA ASP A 105 16.57 4.84 -13.12
C ASP A 105 17.32 5.73 -14.14
N PRO A 106 16.89 5.80 -15.41
CA PRO A 106 15.86 4.96 -16.03
C PRO A 106 16.30 3.49 -16.12
N SER A 107 15.33 2.58 -16.18
CA SER A 107 15.58 1.15 -16.38
C SER A 107 15.54 0.81 -17.87
N ASP A 108 16.54 0.05 -18.33
CA ASP A 108 16.61 -0.42 -19.71
C ASP A 108 15.80 -1.72 -19.94
N THR A 109 15.55 -2.50 -18.88
CA THR A 109 14.80 -3.76 -18.96
C THR A 109 13.70 -3.86 -17.91
N ARG A 110 12.83 -4.86 -18.02
CA ARG A 110 11.82 -5.14 -16.98
C ARG A 110 12.48 -5.64 -15.70
N GLU A 111 13.57 -6.39 -15.82
CA GLU A 111 14.28 -7.05 -14.73
C GLU A 111 15.08 -6.05 -13.88
N SER A 112 15.62 -5.01 -14.51
CA SER A 112 16.34 -3.90 -13.86
C SER A 112 15.41 -2.79 -13.37
N SER A 113 14.09 -2.93 -13.56
CA SER A 113 13.10 -1.93 -13.13
C SER A 113 12.53 -2.28 -11.77
N VAL A 114 12.45 -1.27 -10.90
CA VAL A 114 11.66 -1.37 -9.66
C VAL A 114 10.19 -1.54 -10.02
N SER A 115 9.64 -2.70 -9.68
CA SER A 115 8.21 -2.97 -9.81
C SER A 115 7.48 -2.60 -8.51
N ILE A 116 6.45 -1.75 -8.63
CA ILE A 116 5.58 -1.33 -7.54
C ILE A 116 4.17 -1.80 -7.87
N ALA A 117 3.50 -2.45 -6.91
CA ALA A 117 2.09 -2.79 -7.03
C ALA A 117 1.25 -1.89 -6.13
N SER A 118 0.05 -1.57 -6.60
CA SER A 118 -0.96 -0.86 -5.83
C SER A 118 -2.28 -1.62 -5.84
N TYR A 119 -2.95 -1.69 -4.69
CA TYR A 119 -4.25 -2.31 -4.57
C TYR A 119 -5.17 -1.46 -3.70
N GLY A 120 -6.28 -1.02 -4.29
CA GLY A 120 -7.29 -0.25 -3.60
C GLY A 120 -8.36 -1.11 -2.95
N LYS A 121 -8.73 -0.75 -1.73
CA LYS A 121 -9.88 -1.29 -1.02
C LYS A 121 -10.89 -0.18 -0.82
N TRP A 122 -12.00 -0.32 -1.52
CA TRP A 122 -13.20 0.48 -1.36
C TRP A 122 -14.36 -0.46 -1.58
N THR A 123 -14.95 -0.97 -0.51
CA THR A 123 -16.02 -1.95 -0.66
C THR A 123 -17.20 -1.60 0.21
N THR A 124 -18.37 -1.82 -0.36
CA THR A 124 -19.67 -1.79 0.31
C THR A 124 -20.24 -3.21 0.25
N TRP A 125 -19.59 -4.16 0.92
CA TRP A 125 -20.27 -5.46 1.17
C TRP A 125 -21.27 -5.25 2.29
N ASN A 126 -22.39 -5.98 2.26
CA ASN A 126 -23.64 -5.78 3.03
C ASN A 126 -23.52 -5.31 4.50
N GLU A 127 -22.36 -5.45 5.16
CA GLU A 127 -22.13 -5.04 6.56
C GLU A 127 -20.77 -4.35 6.80
N LYS A 128 -19.93 -4.16 5.78
CA LYS A 128 -18.61 -3.53 5.92
C LYS A 128 -18.47 -2.36 4.97
N LYS A 129 -18.61 -1.17 5.54
CA LYS A 129 -18.13 0.08 4.95
C LYS A 129 -16.67 0.24 5.34
N GLU A 130 -15.78 -0.27 4.51
CA GLU A 130 -14.35 -0.08 4.74
C GLU A 130 -13.97 1.36 4.36
N HIS A 131 -13.24 2.05 5.25
CA HIS A 131 -12.62 3.32 4.89
C HIS A 131 -11.68 3.07 3.70
N LEU A 132 -11.97 3.78 2.60
CA LEU A 132 -11.19 3.85 1.38
C LEU A 132 -9.69 3.95 1.70
N HIS A 133 -8.94 2.97 1.26
CA HIS A 133 -7.48 3.03 1.34
C HIS A 133 -6.84 2.29 0.18
N ILE A 134 -5.63 2.70 -0.17
CA ILE A 134 -4.83 2.15 -1.27
C ILE A 134 -3.53 1.65 -0.68
N LYS A 135 -3.24 0.37 -0.87
CA LYS A 135 -1.96 -0.21 -0.48
C LYS A 135 -0.96 -0.04 -1.61
N ILE A 136 0.25 0.36 -1.27
CA ILE A 136 1.40 0.43 -2.19
C ILE A 136 2.51 -0.42 -1.59
N PHE A 137 3.12 -1.30 -2.39
CA PHE A 137 4.15 -2.21 -1.91
C PHE A 137 5.14 -2.60 -3.02
N PRO A 138 6.39 -2.93 -2.66
CA PRO A 138 7.34 -3.56 -3.58
C PRO A 138 6.76 -4.82 -4.22
N PHE A 139 6.85 -4.92 -5.54
CA PHE A 139 6.42 -6.11 -6.28
C PHE A 139 7.64 -6.87 -6.79
N ARG A 140 8.21 -7.70 -5.91
CA ARG A 140 9.30 -8.61 -6.27
C ARG A 140 8.67 -9.95 -6.60
N ASN A 141 8.69 -10.35 -7.89
CA ASN A 141 8.06 -11.55 -8.49
C ASN A 141 8.25 -12.90 -7.74
N ALA A 142 9.01 -12.94 -6.64
CA ALA A 142 9.23 -14.09 -5.77
C ALA A 142 8.01 -14.46 -4.92
N ILE A 143 7.16 -13.49 -4.54
CA ILE A 143 5.85 -13.81 -3.98
C ILE A 143 4.99 -14.23 -5.17
N GLY A 144 4.84 -15.54 -5.35
CA GLY A 144 3.93 -16.13 -6.34
C GLY A 144 2.46 -15.85 -6.00
N GLN A 145 2.08 -14.58 -5.88
CA GLN A 145 0.73 -14.15 -5.64
C GLN A 145 0.42 -12.93 -6.53
N PRO A 146 -0.33 -13.13 -7.61
CA PRO A 146 -1.19 -12.07 -8.10
C PRO A 146 -2.38 -11.95 -7.14
N TYR A 147 -2.94 -10.76 -7.01
CA TYR A 147 -4.39 -10.73 -6.88
C TYR A 147 -5.03 -9.58 -7.66
N THR A 148 -5.90 -10.02 -8.58
CA THR A 148 -6.91 -9.32 -9.39
C THR A 148 -6.49 -8.04 -10.11
N VAL A 149 -5.68 -8.19 -11.16
CA VAL A 149 -5.86 -7.46 -12.44
C VAL A 149 -5.09 -8.18 -13.55
N ASP A 150 -5.84 -8.75 -14.51
CA ASP A 150 -5.54 -9.17 -15.91
C ASP A 150 -4.19 -9.79 -16.32
N SER A 151 -3.29 -10.07 -15.39
CA SER A 151 -2.02 -10.73 -15.66
C SER A 151 -2.00 -12.05 -14.91
N SER A 152 -1.95 -13.11 -15.72
CA SER A 152 -1.79 -14.50 -15.33
C SER A 152 -1.10 -14.77 -13.99
N PHE A 153 -1.58 -15.77 -13.26
CA PHE A 153 -0.90 -16.33 -12.10
C PHE A 153 0.59 -16.58 -12.38
N GLY A 154 1.47 -15.96 -11.59
CA GLY A 154 2.93 -16.09 -11.74
C GLY A 154 3.42 -17.54 -11.62
N ARG A 155 2.61 -18.41 -10.98
CA ARG A 155 2.74 -19.87 -11.03
C ARG A 155 1.44 -20.44 -11.59
N LYS A 156 1.48 -20.96 -12.83
CA LYS A 156 0.32 -21.55 -13.52
C LYS A 156 0.26 -23.07 -13.39
N GLU A 157 0.71 -23.63 -12.27
CA GLU A 157 0.45 -25.05 -12.04
C GLU A 157 -1.04 -25.23 -11.77
N VAL A 158 -1.75 -25.67 -12.81
CA VAL A 158 -3.17 -25.98 -12.73
C VAL A 158 -3.29 -27.40 -12.22
N HIS A 159 -3.85 -27.54 -11.04
CA HIS A 159 -4.23 -28.81 -10.47
C HIS A 159 -5.65 -29.16 -10.89
N GLN A 160 -5.93 -30.44 -11.01
CA GLN A 160 -7.27 -30.96 -11.24
C GLN A 160 -7.66 -31.81 -10.05
N ASP A 161 -8.82 -31.52 -9.47
CA ASP A 161 -9.42 -32.33 -8.44
C ASP A 161 -9.81 -33.70 -9.00
N SER A 162 -9.39 -34.77 -8.35
CA SER A 162 -9.62 -36.13 -8.82
C SER A 162 -11.06 -36.60 -8.65
N GLU A 163 -11.83 -35.97 -7.75
CA GLU A 163 -13.21 -36.34 -7.43
C GLU A 163 -14.22 -35.51 -8.24
N THR A 164 -14.01 -34.20 -8.34
CA THR A 164 -14.94 -33.27 -9.01
C THR A 164 -14.52 -32.94 -10.44
N GLY A 165 -13.26 -33.18 -10.80
CA GLY A 165 -12.68 -32.77 -12.07
C GLY A 165 -12.40 -31.26 -12.17
N GLU A 166 -12.65 -30.50 -11.10
CA GLU A 166 -12.48 -29.04 -11.07
C GLU A 166 -11.00 -28.65 -11.18
N ARG A 167 -10.74 -27.53 -11.87
CA ARG A 167 -9.38 -27.03 -12.08
C ARG A 167 -9.12 -25.84 -11.18
N PHE A 168 -8.04 -25.89 -10.41
CA PHE A 168 -7.67 -24.84 -9.47
C PHE A 168 -6.15 -24.61 -9.46
N ILE A 169 -5.73 -23.47 -8.93
CA ILE A 169 -4.31 -23.12 -8.74
C ILE A 169 -4.06 -23.12 -7.24
N LYS A 170 -3.05 -23.87 -6.77
CA LYS A 170 -2.63 -23.82 -5.37
C LYS A 170 -1.81 -22.55 -5.13
N MET A 171 -2.16 -21.81 -4.09
CA MET A 171 -1.42 -20.63 -3.67
C MET A 171 -0.87 -20.84 -2.27
N MET A 172 0.33 -20.31 -2.01
CA MET A 172 0.79 -20.19 -0.63
C MET A 172 -0.15 -19.25 0.13
N PRO A 173 -0.43 -19.51 1.42
CA PRO A 173 -1.22 -18.58 2.22
C PRO A 173 -0.55 -17.19 2.26
N VAL A 174 -1.36 -16.13 2.23
CA VAL A 174 -0.87 -14.76 2.46
C VAL A 174 -0.67 -14.59 3.97
N GLU A 175 0.57 -14.64 4.44
CA GLU A 175 0.90 -14.40 5.84
C GLU A 175 1.50 -13.00 6.03
N LYS A 176 0.94 -12.23 6.97
CA LYS A 176 1.53 -10.95 7.36
C LYS A 176 2.66 -11.17 8.35
N LYS A 177 3.88 -10.83 7.96
CA LYS A 177 5.09 -10.94 8.80
C LYS A 177 5.49 -9.60 9.38
N MET A 178 5.97 -9.59 10.61
CA MET A 178 6.53 -8.39 11.24
C MET A 178 7.83 -8.01 10.56
N VAL A 179 7.99 -6.72 10.24
CA VAL A 179 9.29 -6.13 9.90
C VAL A 179 10.07 -5.95 11.20
N SER A 180 11.38 -6.22 11.19
CA SER A 180 12.20 -6.02 12.40
C SER A 180 12.16 -4.56 12.86
N THR A 181 12.25 -4.32 14.17
CA THR A 181 12.16 -2.96 14.74
C THR A 181 13.22 -2.02 14.17
N GLU A 182 14.44 -2.51 13.99
CA GLU A 182 15.55 -1.76 13.39
C GLU A 182 15.21 -1.36 11.95
N ARG A 183 14.82 -2.33 11.12
CA ARG A 183 14.46 -2.06 9.73
C ARG A 183 13.25 -1.14 9.60
N PHE A 184 12.23 -1.34 10.43
CA PHE A 184 11.03 -0.50 10.43
C PHE A 184 11.36 0.95 10.80
N THR A 185 12.25 1.16 11.76
CA THR A 185 12.74 2.49 12.14
C THR A 185 13.49 3.15 10.99
N GLN A 186 14.43 2.43 10.36
CA GLN A 186 15.17 2.90 9.19
C GLN A 186 14.21 3.28 8.04
N LEU A 187 13.27 2.40 7.69
CA LEU A 187 12.28 2.67 6.65
C LEU A 187 11.48 3.94 6.93
N LYS A 188 10.93 4.05 8.14
CA LYS A 188 10.14 5.22 8.57
C LYS A 188 10.95 6.51 8.41
N ASP A 189 12.17 6.54 8.93
CA ASP A 189 13.02 7.73 8.89
C ASP A 189 13.39 8.10 7.45
N THR A 190 13.74 7.11 6.62
CA THR A 190 14.04 7.31 5.20
C THR A 190 12.83 7.83 4.43
N PHE A 191 11.64 7.27 4.64
CA PHE A 191 10.42 7.77 3.98
C PHE A 191 10.14 9.22 4.34
N ILE A 192 10.16 9.56 5.63
CA ILE A 192 9.92 10.94 6.09
C ILE A 192 10.94 11.90 5.46
N LEU A 193 12.21 11.52 5.43
CA LEU A 193 13.27 12.33 4.82
C LEU A 193 13.05 12.54 3.31
N LEU A 194 12.70 11.49 2.57
CA LEU A 194 12.46 11.57 1.12
C LEU A 194 11.23 12.41 0.78
N LEU A 195 10.19 12.38 1.62
CA LEU A 195 8.89 13.00 1.35
C LEU A 195 8.80 14.47 1.82
N GLN A 196 9.80 14.94 2.56
CA GLN A 196 9.96 16.34 2.97
C GLN A 196 10.72 17.20 1.94
N LYS A 197 11.35 16.57 0.94
CA LYS A 197 11.98 17.26 -0.20
C LYS A 197 10.95 17.73 -1.21
#